data_AF-K1TFN0-F1
#
_entry.id   AF-K1TFN0-F1
#
_cell.length_a   1.000
_cell.length_b   1.000
_cell.length_c   1.000
_cell.angle_alpha   90.00
_cell.angle_beta   90.00
_cell.angle_gamma   90.00
#
_symmetry.space_group_name_H-M   'P 1'
#
loop_
_entity.id
_entity.type
_entity.pdbx_description
1 polymer ?
#
loop_
_entity_poly.entity_id
_entity_poly.type
_entity_poly.pdbx_seq_one_letter_code
_entity_poly.pdbx_strand_id
1 'polypeptide(L)'
;MCERSMPETESEISAYLGSGVIKGLGPAIAKKIVKQFGTEALDIIDNDCMQLTVIKGITSDKALYISNEYHKITGVNEVIKFLGEYNFGPAHAISVWSAFEHDSIKQIKTNPYILCTSGIDIDFRSVDRMAADLGFDAENSDRVRAGIVYVLHENANAGHTCLPTEKLRESVCDNLGIERRQFESCLDDCEEKDWVVRITLGKREFVYLPEYYLAETYIAKKLAFMLRTSAQ
;
A
#
# COMPACT_ATOMS: atom_id res chain seq x y z
N MET A 1 5.15 -4.79 -22.89
CA MET A 1 5.86 -4.11 -21.79
C MET A 1 7.33 -4.43 -21.94
N CYS A 2 8.23 -3.45 -21.91
CA CYS A 2 9.66 -3.76 -21.82
C CYS A 2 9.93 -4.29 -20.42
N GLU A 3 10.08 -5.60 -20.27
CA GLU A 3 10.83 -6.16 -19.15
C GLU A 3 12.22 -5.55 -19.19
N ARG A 4 12.54 -4.64 -18.27
CA ARG A 4 13.93 -4.28 -18.02
C ARG A 4 14.50 -5.40 -17.17
N SER A 5 15.11 -6.39 -17.81
CA SER A 5 16.03 -7.29 -17.11
C SER A 5 17.14 -6.47 -16.47
N MET A 6 17.65 -6.91 -15.32
CA MET A 6 18.83 -6.30 -14.75
C MET A 6 19.99 -6.42 -15.76
N PRO A 7 20.81 -5.38 -15.93
CA PRO A 7 21.89 -5.38 -16.91
C PRO A 7 22.96 -6.40 -16.50
N GLU A 8 23.40 -7.24 -17.44
CA GLU A 8 24.34 -8.35 -17.16
C GLU A 8 25.74 -8.06 -17.70
N THR A 9 25.86 -7.21 -18.72
CA THR A 9 27.15 -6.84 -19.29
C THR A 9 27.68 -5.52 -18.73
N GLU A 10 29.00 -5.36 -18.70
CA GLU A 10 29.65 -4.12 -18.28
C GLU A 10 29.11 -2.88 -19.03
N SER A 11 28.85 -3.02 -20.34
CA SER A 11 28.31 -1.92 -21.15
C SER A 11 26.90 -1.52 -20.71
N GLU A 12 26.04 -2.50 -20.41
CA GLU A 12 24.68 -2.25 -19.95
C GLU A 12 24.67 -1.69 -18.53
N ILE A 13 25.52 -2.20 -17.63
CA ILE A 13 25.64 -1.69 -16.26
C ILE A 13 26.12 -0.24 -16.29
N SER A 14 27.11 0.07 -17.13
CA SER A 14 27.62 1.43 -17.28
C SER A 14 26.55 2.38 -17.83
N ALA A 15 25.76 1.91 -18.80
CA ALA A 15 24.66 2.68 -19.36
C ALA A 15 23.53 2.90 -18.34
N TYR A 16 23.15 1.88 -17.57
CA TYR A 16 22.14 1.94 -16.53
C TYR A 16 22.54 2.93 -15.42
N LEU A 17 23.72 2.75 -14.83
CA LEU A 17 24.24 3.66 -13.80
C LEU A 17 24.36 5.09 -14.35
N GLY A 18 24.81 5.24 -15.59
CA GLY A 18 24.99 6.54 -16.24
C GLY A 18 23.71 7.22 -16.75
N SER A 19 22.55 6.53 -16.72
CA SER A 19 21.31 7.05 -17.32
C SER A 19 20.64 8.14 -16.48
N GLY A 20 21.19 8.47 -15.31
CA GLY A 20 20.59 9.38 -14.35
C GLY A 20 19.49 8.74 -13.50
N VAL A 21 19.37 7.41 -13.53
CA VAL A 21 18.43 6.66 -12.67
C VAL A 21 18.80 6.85 -11.19
N ILE A 22 20.10 6.81 -10.87
CA ILE A 22 20.65 7.21 -9.57
C ILE A 22 21.03 8.69 -9.66
N LYS A 23 20.33 9.54 -8.91
CA LYS A 23 20.67 10.96 -8.83
C LYS A 23 22.10 11.13 -8.33
N GLY A 24 22.84 12.11 -8.88
CA GLY A 24 24.23 12.36 -8.49
C GLY A 24 25.28 11.39 -9.06
N LEU A 25 24.86 10.35 -9.79
CA LEU A 25 25.75 9.42 -10.51
C LEU A 25 25.67 9.67 -12.02
N GLY A 26 26.65 10.43 -12.54
CA GLY A 26 26.74 10.74 -13.97
C GLY A 26 27.53 9.69 -14.78
N PRO A 27 27.46 9.73 -16.12
CA PRO A 27 28.12 8.76 -17.01
C PRO A 27 29.63 8.59 -16.75
N ALA A 28 30.31 9.67 -16.37
CA ALA A 28 31.76 9.63 -16.09
C ALA A 28 32.10 8.82 -14.83
N ILE A 29 31.25 8.88 -13.80
CA ILE A 29 31.43 8.10 -12.57
C ILE A 29 31.01 6.65 -12.82
N ALA A 30 29.88 6.44 -13.50
CA ALA A 30 29.42 5.10 -13.91
C ALA A 30 30.52 4.31 -14.65
N LYS A 31 31.18 4.93 -15.64
CA LYS A 31 32.31 4.31 -16.36
C LYS A 31 33.48 3.94 -15.45
N LYS A 32 33.78 4.74 -14.42
CA LYS A 32 34.86 4.44 -13.46
C LYS A 32 34.50 3.27 -12.56
N ILE A 33 33.25 3.20 -12.09
CA ILE A 33 32.74 2.10 -11.26
C ILE A 33 32.85 0.80 -12.03
N VAL A 34 32.29 0.73 -13.24
CA VAL A 34 32.35 -0.48 -14.07
C VAL A 34 33.78 -0.82 -14.47
N LYS A 35 34.65 0.17 -14.76
CA LYS A 35 36.07 -0.12 -15.05
C LYS A 35 36.80 -0.76 -13.87
N GLN A 36 36.41 -0.42 -12.64
CA GLN A 36 37.06 -0.92 -11.42
C GLN A 36 36.51 -2.28 -10.99
N PHE A 37 35.19 -2.47 -11.11
CA PHE A 37 34.46 -3.61 -10.52
C PHE A 37 33.79 -4.52 -11.56
N GLY A 38 33.88 -4.19 -12.84
CA GLY A 38 33.30 -4.96 -13.94
C GLY A 38 31.80 -5.21 -13.74
N THR A 39 31.40 -6.46 -13.91
CA THR A 39 30.03 -6.95 -13.72
C THR A 39 29.57 -6.98 -12.26
N GLU A 40 30.50 -6.93 -11.29
CA GLU A 40 30.19 -6.89 -9.84
C GLU A 40 29.80 -5.49 -9.35
N ALA A 41 29.84 -4.48 -10.22
CA ALA A 41 29.57 -3.09 -9.86
C ALA A 41 28.21 -2.87 -9.17
N LEU A 42 27.16 -3.56 -9.62
CA LEU A 42 25.83 -3.46 -9.00
C LEU A 42 25.79 -4.14 -7.63
N ASP A 43 26.40 -5.32 -7.50
CA ASP A 43 26.48 -6.06 -6.24
C ASP A 43 27.27 -5.28 -5.18
N ILE A 44 28.36 -4.63 -5.57
CA ILE A 44 29.12 -3.75 -4.67
C ILE A 44 28.30 -2.53 -4.26
N ILE A 45 27.50 -1.93 -5.15
CA ILE A 45 26.62 -0.82 -4.78
C ILE A 45 25.56 -1.27 -3.76
N ASP A 46 25.06 -2.50 -3.89
CA ASP A 46 24.00 -3.09 -3.07
C ASP A 46 24.53 -3.56 -1.70
N ASN A 47 25.64 -4.30 -1.69
CA ASN A 47 26.08 -5.07 -0.52
C ASN A 47 27.36 -4.53 0.14
N ASP A 48 28.24 -3.84 -0.59
CA ASP A 48 29.52 -3.34 -0.04
C ASP A 48 29.93 -1.97 -0.63
N CYS A 49 29.04 -0.99 -0.48
CA CYS A 49 29.19 0.30 -1.15
C CYS A 49 30.48 1.05 -0.76
N MET A 50 31.08 0.75 0.39
CA MET A 50 32.30 1.39 0.85
C MET A 50 33.50 1.08 -0.06
N GLN A 51 33.50 -0.01 -0.82
CA GLN A 51 34.54 -0.27 -1.81
C GLN A 51 34.59 0.80 -2.91
N LEU A 52 33.47 1.49 -3.19
CA LEU A 52 33.42 2.57 -4.18
C LEU A 52 34.38 3.72 -3.85
N THR A 53 34.78 3.87 -2.58
CA THR A 53 35.69 4.94 -2.11
C THR A 53 37.12 4.84 -2.67
N VAL A 54 37.50 3.67 -3.20
CA VAL A 54 38.78 3.48 -3.92
C VAL A 54 38.82 4.33 -5.20
N ILE A 55 37.66 4.69 -5.75
CA ILE A 55 37.54 5.48 -6.98
C ILE A 55 37.69 6.97 -6.68
N LYS A 56 38.70 7.60 -7.29
CA LYS A 56 38.93 9.04 -7.20
C LYS A 56 37.66 9.85 -7.58
N GLY A 57 37.12 10.55 -6.58
CA GLY A 57 35.91 11.39 -6.70
C GLY A 57 34.65 10.79 -6.07
N ILE A 58 34.75 9.63 -5.42
CA ILE A 58 33.70 9.04 -4.58
C ILE A 58 34.17 9.08 -3.13
N THR A 59 33.51 9.89 -2.29
CA THR A 59 33.70 9.91 -0.84
C THR A 59 32.82 8.84 -0.19
N SER A 60 33.05 8.53 1.09
CA SER A 60 32.18 7.65 1.90
C SER A 60 30.71 8.07 1.81
N ASP A 61 30.44 9.36 1.99
CA ASP A 61 29.07 9.90 1.97
C ASP A 61 28.43 9.73 0.61
N LYS A 62 29.23 9.89 -0.46
CA LYS A 62 28.75 9.70 -1.83
C LYS A 62 28.48 8.23 -2.13
N ALA A 63 29.32 7.32 -1.63
CA ALA A 63 29.12 5.88 -1.76
C ALA A 63 27.82 5.43 -1.08
N LEU A 64 27.60 5.85 0.17
CA LEU A 64 26.37 5.60 0.92
C LEU A 64 25.15 6.18 0.20
N TYR A 65 25.26 7.40 -0.32
CA TYR A 65 24.18 8.04 -1.07
C TYR A 65 23.81 7.25 -2.35
N ILE A 66 24.82 6.83 -3.12
CA ILE A 66 24.61 6.02 -4.34
C ILE A 66 23.89 4.70 -4.00
N SER A 67 24.36 4.01 -2.95
CA SER A 67 23.77 2.76 -2.46
C SER A 67 22.32 2.95 -2.01
N ASN A 68 22.04 3.96 -1.19
CA ASN A 68 20.68 4.27 -0.75
C ASN A 68 19.72 4.59 -1.91
N GLU A 69 20.16 5.39 -2.88
CA GLU A 69 19.32 5.68 -4.06
C GLU A 69 19.13 4.44 -4.94
N TYR A 70 20.16 3.60 -5.08
CA TYR A 70 20.04 2.33 -5.78
C TYR A 70 19.01 1.41 -5.10
N HIS A 71 19.09 1.22 -3.79
CA HIS A 71 18.14 0.40 -3.02
C HIS A 71 16.70 0.89 -3.14
N LYS A 72 16.47 2.20 -3.21
CA LYS A 72 15.11 2.72 -3.44
C LYS A 72 14.59 2.30 -4.80
N ILE A 73 15.42 2.36 -5.84
CA ILE A 73 15.01 2.03 -7.21
C ILE A 73 14.81 0.52 -7.35
N THR A 74 15.74 -0.29 -6.84
CA THR A 74 15.63 -1.75 -6.89
C THR A 74 14.47 -2.25 -6.04
N GLY A 75 14.29 -1.71 -4.84
CA GLY A 75 13.17 -2.08 -3.97
C GLY A 75 11.81 -1.76 -4.58
N VAL A 76 11.62 -0.58 -5.20
CA VAL A 76 10.38 -0.29 -5.96
C VAL A 76 10.18 -1.32 -7.07
N ASN A 77 11.23 -1.68 -7.81
CA ASN A 77 11.13 -2.66 -8.89
C ASN A 77 10.76 -4.06 -8.38
N GLU A 78 11.23 -4.45 -7.20
CA GLU A 78 10.82 -5.70 -6.56
C GLU A 78 9.32 -5.70 -6.22
N VAL A 79 8.80 -4.58 -5.69
CA VAL A 79 7.36 -4.44 -5.45
C VAL A 79 6.58 -4.47 -6.76
N ILE A 80 7.05 -3.80 -7.81
CA ILE A 80 6.44 -3.85 -9.15
C ILE A 80 6.37 -5.28 -9.66
N LYS A 81 7.47 -6.04 -9.55
CA LYS A 81 7.53 -7.43 -9.99
C LYS A 81 6.56 -8.30 -9.20
N PHE A 82 6.62 -8.22 -7.87
CA PHE A 82 5.77 -9.00 -6.98
C PHE A 82 4.28 -8.73 -7.22
N LEU A 83 3.87 -7.46 -7.30
CA LEU A 83 2.48 -7.09 -7.57
C LEU A 83 2.06 -7.40 -9.01
N GLY A 84 3.00 -7.34 -9.95
CA GLY A 84 2.78 -7.71 -11.35
C GLY A 84 2.41 -9.19 -11.55
N GLU A 85 2.92 -10.09 -10.70
CA GLU A 85 2.53 -11.51 -10.69
C GLU A 85 1.02 -11.69 -10.44
N TYR A 86 0.39 -10.74 -9.74
CA TYR A 86 -1.05 -10.73 -9.44
C TYR A 86 -1.83 -9.73 -10.31
N ASN A 87 -1.24 -9.28 -11.42
CA ASN A 87 -1.82 -8.33 -12.38
C ASN A 87 -2.10 -6.93 -11.83
N PHE A 88 -1.42 -6.52 -10.76
CA PHE A 88 -1.46 -5.13 -10.32
C PHE A 88 -0.46 -4.28 -11.10
N GLY A 89 -0.90 -3.11 -11.56
CA GLY A 89 -0.07 -2.21 -12.36
C GLY A 89 1.03 -1.51 -11.55
N PRO A 90 2.06 -0.95 -12.23
CA PRO A 90 3.17 -0.25 -11.57
C PRO A 90 2.75 0.94 -10.70
N ALA A 91 1.63 1.60 -11.00
CA ALA A 91 1.12 2.70 -10.19
C ALA A 91 0.79 2.25 -8.75
N HIS A 92 0.17 1.06 -8.59
CA HIS A 92 -0.12 0.50 -7.27
C HIS A 92 1.18 0.18 -6.52
N ALA A 93 2.18 -0.38 -7.20
CA ALA A 93 3.47 -0.66 -6.59
C ALA A 93 4.18 0.58 -6.06
N ILE A 94 4.06 1.71 -6.76
CA ILE A 94 4.58 3.00 -6.30
C ILE A 94 3.85 3.46 -5.03
N SER A 95 2.51 3.33 -4.98
CA SER A 95 1.73 3.67 -3.78
C SER A 95 2.10 2.79 -2.59
N VAL A 96 2.23 1.48 -2.80
CA VAL A 96 2.69 0.53 -1.76
C VAL A 96 4.08 0.89 -1.27
N TRP A 97 5.03 1.14 -2.18
CA TRP A 97 6.38 1.52 -1.81
C TRP A 97 6.41 2.85 -1.04
N SER A 98 5.55 3.81 -1.40
CA SER A 98 5.44 5.07 -0.66
C SER A 98 4.91 4.88 0.76
N ALA A 99 4.16 3.81 1.03
CA ALA A 99 3.58 3.53 2.34
C ALA A 99 4.52 2.71 3.24
N PHE A 100 5.24 1.73 2.67
CA PHE A 100 5.99 0.74 3.45
C PHE A 100 7.47 0.61 3.07
N GLU A 101 7.91 1.28 1.99
CA GLU A 101 9.28 1.22 1.47
C GLU A 101 9.80 -0.24 1.40
N HIS A 102 10.97 -0.49 1.98
CA HIS A 102 11.64 -1.79 2.02
C HIS A 102 10.81 -2.91 2.68
N ASP A 103 9.84 -2.58 3.54
CA ASP A 103 8.98 -3.57 4.19
C ASP A 103 7.75 -3.97 3.34
N SER A 104 7.53 -3.34 2.18
CA SER A 104 6.34 -3.52 1.32
C SER A 104 5.93 -4.99 1.11
N ILE A 105 6.82 -5.82 0.57
CA ILE A 105 6.51 -7.22 0.26
C ILE A 105 6.24 -8.02 1.54
N LYS A 106 7.00 -7.75 2.60
CA LYS A 106 6.83 -8.41 3.90
C LYS A 106 5.49 -8.07 4.53
N GLN A 107 5.08 -6.80 4.48
CA GLN A 107 3.77 -6.35 4.96
C GLN A 107 2.64 -7.03 4.19
N ILE A 108 2.73 -7.07 2.85
CA ILE A 108 1.72 -7.74 2.01
C ILE A 108 1.64 -9.25 2.32
N LYS A 109 2.79 -9.92 2.48
CA LYS A 109 2.85 -11.35 2.85
C LYS A 109 2.37 -11.62 4.27
N THR A 110 2.29 -10.60 5.13
CA THR A 110 1.75 -10.72 6.49
C THR A 110 0.24 -10.47 6.48
N ASN A 111 -0.21 -9.44 5.77
CA ASN A 111 -1.60 -9.09 5.61
C ASN A 111 -1.80 -8.45 4.22
N PRO A 112 -2.36 -9.17 3.23
CA PRO A 112 -2.56 -8.62 1.89
C PRO A 112 -3.61 -7.51 1.85
N TYR A 113 -4.54 -7.49 2.81
CA TYR A 113 -5.64 -6.51 2.86
C TYR A 113 -5.19 -5.09 3.22
N ILE A 114 -3.92 -4.89 3.59
CA ILE A 114 -3.33 -3.54 3.67
C ILE A 114 -3.40 -2.80 2.33
N LEU A 115 -3.44 -3.54 1.22
CA LEU A 115 -3.56 -2.98 -0.13
C LEU A 115 -4.90 -2.28 -0.37
N CYS A 116 -5.93 -2.60 0.43
CA CYS A 116 -7.24 -1.95 0.38
C CYS A 116 -7.30 -0.64 1.16
N THR A 117 -6.25 -0.29 1.91
CA THR A 117 -6.26 0.90 2.76
C THR A 117 -6.12 2.19 1.95
N SER A 118 -6.60 3.30 2.53
CA SER A 118 -6.52 4.62 1.92
C SER A 118 -5.09 4.99 1.53
N GLY A 119 -4.91 5.47 0.29
CA GLY A 119 -3.61 5.84 -0.28
C GLY A 119 -3.01 4.78 -1.19
N ILE A 120 -3.43 3.51 -1.06
CA ILE A 120 -3.10 2.44 -2.01
C ILE A 120 -4.35 2.10 -2.84
N ASP A 121 -5.51 2.00 -2.18
CA ASP A 121 -6.85 1.95 -2.79
C ASP A 121 -7.02 0.85 -3.86
N ILE A 122 -6.41 -0.32 -3.65
CA ILE A 122 -6.63 -1.48 -4.51
C ILE A 122 -7.97 -2.13 -4.12
N ASP A 123 -8.77 -2.47 -5.13
CA ASP A 123 -10.06 -3.12 -4.96
C ASP A 123 -9.96 -4.42 -4.14
N PHE A 124 -10.87 -4.54 -3.16
CA PHE A 124 -10.92 -5.68 -2.23
C PHE A 124 -11.01 -7.02 -2.95
N ARG A 125 -11.83 -7.17 -4.01
CA ARG A 125 -12.01 -8.47 -4.68
C ARG A 125 -10.73 -8.91 -5.40
N SER A 126 -9.96 -7.95 -5.90
CA SER A 126 -8.67 -8.22 -6.53
C SER A 126 -7.63 -8.65 -5.49
N VAL A 127 -7.62 -7.98 -4.33
CA VAL A 127 -6.75 -8.34 -3.20
C VAL A 127 -7.16 -9.69 -2.58
N ASP A 128 -8.46 -10.00 -2.47
CA ASP A 128 -8.98 -11.26 -1.95
C ASP A 128 -8.53 -12.45 -2.82
N ARG A 129 -8.51 -12.26 -4.16
CA ARG A 129 -7.94 -13.25 -5.09
C ARG A 129 -6.44 -13.45 -4.87
N MET A 130 -5.68 -12.36 -4.77
CA MET A 130 -4.25 -12.43 -4.46
C MET A 130 -3.99 -13.13 -3.12
N ALA A 131 -4.78 -12.83 -2.09
CA ALA A 131 -4.66 -13.44 -0.77
C ALA A 131 -4.86 -14.96 -0.83
N ALA A 132 -5.86 -15.41 -1.59
CA ALA A 132 -6.09 -16.84 -1.82
C ALA A 132 -4.89 -17.50 -2.54
N ASP A 133 -4.33 -16.86 -3.57
CA ASP A 133 -3.14 -17.35 -4.28
C ASP A 133 -1.90 -17.41 -3.38
N LEU A 134 -1.79 -16.50 -2.40
CA LEU A 134 -0.77 -16.51 -1.36
C LEU A 134 -1.01 -17.55 -0.25
N GLY A 135 -2.16 -18.25 -0.26
CA GLY A 135 -2.50 -19.29 0.69
C GLY A 135 -3.16 -18.80 1.99
N PHE A 136 -3.73 -17.59 2.01
CA PHE A 136 -4.51 -17.12 3.16
C PHE A 136 -5.86 -17.83 3.26
N ASP A 137 -6.26 -18.12 4.50
CA ASP A 137 -7.54 -18.76 4.80
C ASP A 137 -8.74 -17.85 4.44
N ALA A 138 -9.83 -18.45 3.97
CA ALA A 138 -11.10 -17.76 3.72
C ALA A 138 -11.71 -17.18 5.01
N GLU A 139 -11.40 -17.77 6.16
CA GLU A 139 -11.78 -17.30 7.50
C GLU A 139 -10.70 -16.41 8.15
N ASN A 140 -9.73 -15.89 7.39
CA ASN A 140 -8.74 -14.97 7.93
C ASN A 140 -9.41 -13.67 8.47
N SER A 141 -9.10 -13.26 9.71
CA SER A 141 -9.72 -12.08 10.30
C SER A 141 -9.39 -10.76 9.59
N ASP A 142 -8.21 -10.62 8.96
CA ASP A 142 -7.90 -9.45 8.14
C ASP A 142 -8.81 -9.37 6.92
N ARG A 143 -9.14 -10.51 6.30
CA ARG A 143 -10.12 -10.60 5.21
C ARG A 143 -11.49 -10.09 5.65
N VAL A 144 -11.97 -10.54 6.81
CA VAL A 144 -13.28 -10.14 7.32
C VAL A 144 -13.33 -8.66 7.63
N ARG A 145 -12.31 -8.12 8.32
CA ARG A 145 -12.23 -6.68 8.63
C ARG A 145 -12.21 -5.83 7.35
N ALA A 146 -11.40 -6.20 6.37
CA ALA A 146 -11.38 -5.52 5.08
C ALA A 146 -12.71 -5.67 4.31
N GLY A 147 -13.37 -6.83 4.41
CA GLY A 147 -14.69 -7.06 3.83
C GLY A 147 -15.79 -6.19 4.44
N ILE A 148 -15.75 -5.94 5.76
CA ILE A 148 -16.66 -5.01 6.44
C ILE A 148 -16.53 -3.61 5.86
N VAL A 149 -15.30 -3.10 5.77
CA VAL A 149 -14.99 -1.77 5.22
C VAL A 149 -15.38 -1.70 3.73
N TYR A 150 -15.08 -2.74 2.95
CA TYR A 150 -15.46 -2.85 1.54
C TYR A 150 -16.99 -2.76 1.35
N VAL A 151 -17.78 -3.53 2.10
CA VAL A 151 -19.25 -3.49 2.00
C VAL A 151 -19.79 -2.11 2.37
N LEU A 152 -19.20 -1.43 3.36
CA LEU A 152 -19.57 -0.06 3.70
C LEU A 152 -19.26 0.91 2.55
N HIS A 153 -18.08 0.82 1.92
CA HIS A 153 -17.74 1.64 0.75
C HIS A 153 -18.66 1.38 -0.45
N GLU A 154 -19.00 0.12 -0.74
CA GLU A 154 -19.95 -0.21 -1.83
C GLU A 154 -21.32 0.42 -1.58
N ASN A 155 -21.80 0.38 -0.34
CA ASN A 155 -23.08 1.01 0.02
C ASN A 155 -22.98 2.53 0.00
N ALA A 156 -21.83 3.10 0.35
CA ALA A 156 -21.57 4.52 0.22
C ALA A 156 -21.57 4.99 -1.23
N ASN A 157 -20.98 4.21 -2.13
CA ASN A 157 -21.04 4.44 -3.58
C ASN A 157 -22.48 4.33 -4.13
N ALA A 158 -23.36 3.58 -3.46
CA ALA A 158 -24.79 3.51 -3.75
C ALA A 158 -25.62 4.66 -3.10
N GLY A 159 -24.98 5.57 -2.37
CA GLY A 159 -25.61 6.75 -1.76
C GLY A 159 -26.04 6.58 -0.30
N HIS A 160 -25.65 5.48 0.37
CA HIS A 160 -25.91 5.29 1.79
C HIS A 160 -24.79 5.91 2.66
N THR A 161 -25.13 6.58 3.74
CA THR A 161 -24.12 7.13 4.68
C THR A 161 -23.72 6.11 5.75
N CYS A 162 -24.63 5.19 6.08
CA CYS A 162 -24.45 4.14 7.06
C CYS A 162 -25.34 2.94 6.75
N LEU A 163 -25.09 1.83 7.45
CA LEU A 163 -25.94 0.65 7.40
C LEU A 163 -26.39 0.24 8.80
N PRO A 164 -27.63 -0.23 8.98
CA PRO A 164 -28.00 -0.96 10.18
C PRO A 164 -27.08 -2.17 10.37
N THR A 165 -26.59 -2.42 11.59
CA THR A 165 -25.62 -3.50 11.88
C THR A 165 -26.09 -4.85 11.34
N GLU A 166 -27.37 -5.19 11.49
CA GLU A 166 -27.94 -6.44 10.96
C GLU A 166 -27.84 -6.58 9.44
N LYS A 167 -28.05 -5.48 8.69
CA LYS A 167 -27.95 -5.49 7.22
C LYS A 167 -26.49 -5.60 6.77
N LEU A 168 -25.59 -4.91 7.47
CA LEU A 168 -24.16 -5.03 7.22
C LEU A 168 -23.69 -6.47 7.48
N ARG A 169 -24.09 -7.06 8.61
CA ARG A 169 -23.80 -8.45 8.97
C ARG A 169 -24.26 -9.42 7.89
N GLU A 170 -25.51 -9.33 7.46
CA GLU A 170 -26.05 -10.17 6.39
C GLU A 170 -25.24 -10.03 5.10
N SER A 171 -24.99 -8.79 4.68
CA SER A 171 -24.23 -8.54 3.46
C SER A 171 -22.80 -9.07 3.54
N VAL A 172 -22.08 -8.87 4.65
CA VAL A 172 -20.70 -9.35 4.80
C VAL A 172 -20.67 -10.87 4.88
N CYS A 173 -21.53 -11.49 5.70
CA CYS A 173 -21.60 -12.96 5.79
C CYS A 173 -21.89 -13.61 4.43
N ASP A 174 -22.83 -13.06 3.67
CA ASP A 174 -23.20 -13.60 2.35
C ASP A 174 -22.09 -13.39 1.30
N ASN A 175 -21.44 -12.22 1.28
CA ASN A 175 -20.35 -11.93 0.34
C ASN A 175 -19.08 -12.74 0.62
N LEU A 176 -18.75 -12.95 1.90
CA LEU A 176 -17.50 -13.57 2.30
C LEU A 176 -17.65 -15.06 2.63
N GLY A 177 -18.88 -15.56 2.82
CA GLY A 177 -19.14 -16.95 3.20
C GLY A 177 -18.75 -17.28 4.64
N ILE A 178 -18.92 -16.35 5.58
CA ILE A 178 -18.47 -16.47 6.98
C ILE A 178 -19.62 -16.55 7.98
N GLU A 179 -19.34 -17.05 9.18
CA GLU A 179 -20.32 -17.08 10.26
C GLU A 179 -20.55 -15.71 10.92
N ARG A 180 -21.75 -15.53 11.48
CA ARG A 180 -22.11 -14.31 12.22
C ARG A 180 -21.16 -14.00 13.36
N ARG A 181 -20.73 -15.02 14.11
CA ARG A 181 -19.83 -14.84 15.25
C ARG A 181 -18.49 -14.23 14.85
N GLN A 182 -17.97 -14.62 13.69
CA GLN A 182 -16.73 -14.08 13.16
C GLN A 182 -16.90 -12.62 12.73
N PHE A 183 -18.03 -12.29 12.09
CA PHE A 183 -18.37 -10.91 11.79
C PHE A 183 -18.41 -10.04 13.04
N GLU A 184 -19.12 -10.45 14.10
CA GLU A 184 -19.23 -9.64 15.33
C GLU A 184 -17.86 -9.35 15.94
N SER A 185 -17.02 -10.40 16.08
CA SER A 185 -15.66 -10.24 16.61
C SER A 185 -14.80 -9.30 15.76
N CYS A 186 -14.94 -9.36 14.43
CA CYS A 186 -14.18 -8.49 13.54
C CYS A 186 -14.75 -7.06 13.50
N LEU A 187 -16.06 -6.89 13.74
CA LEU A 187 -16.68 -5.58 13.82
C LEU A 187 -16.22 -4.84 15.07
N ASP A 188 -16.14 -5.52 16.21
CA ASP A 188 -15.60 -4.96 17.45
C ASP A 188 -14.13 -4.55 17.25
N ASP A 189 -13.30 -5.40 16.63
CA ASP A 189 -11.92 -5.06 16.24
C ASP A 189 -11.83 -3.81 15.33
N CYS A 190 -12.75 -3.68 14.37
CA CYS A 190 -12.80 -2.53 13.46
C CYS A 190 -13.17 -1.24 14.20
N GLU A 191 -14.07 -1.32 15.18
CA GLU A 191 -14.44 -0.18 16.03
C GLU A 191 -13.27 0.23 16.93
N GLU A 192 -12.57 -0.71 17.57
CA GLU A 192 -11.38 -0.44 18.39
C GLU A 192 -10.25 0.24 17.61
N LYS A 193 -10.16 -0.04 16.30
CA LYS A 193 -9.15 0.53 15.38
C LYS A 193 -9.61 1.82 14.70
N ASP A 194 -10.78 2.34 15.03
CA ASP A 194 -11.41 3.50 14.38
C ASP A 194 -11.62 3.31 12.86
N TRP A 195 -11.72 2.08 12.37
CA TRP A 195 -12.02 1.79 10.95
C TRP A 195 -13.51 1.95 10.63
N VAL A 196 -14.35 1.86 11.66
CA VAL A 196 -15.79 2.09 11.59
C VAL A 196 -16.26 2.84 12.82
N VAL A 197 -17.41 3.50 12.72
CA VAL A 197 -18.07 4.15 13.86
C VAL A 197 -19.45 3.54 14.05
N ARG A 198 -19.74 3.06 15.28
CA ARG A 198 -21.07 2.54 15.64
C ARG A 198 -21.86 3.59 16.41
N ILE A 199 -23.12 3.80 16.01
CA ILE A 199 -24.04 4.73 16.66
C ILE A 199 -25.38 4.04 16.88
N THR A 200 -25.89 4.12 18.11
CA THR A 200 -27.25 3.67 18.41
C THR A 200 -28.23 4.84 18.30
N LEU A 201 -29.19 4.71 17.39
CA LEU A 201 -30.32 5.64 17.23
C LEU A 201 -31.62 4.94 17.61
N GLY A 202 -32.14 5.27 18.79
CA GLY A 202 -33.35 4.65 19.34
C GLY A 202 -33.12 3.18 19.70
N LYS A 203 -33.71 2.26 18.94
CA LYS A 203 -33.59 0.80 19.14
C LYS A 203 -32.73 0.11 18.08
N ARG A 204 -32.03 0.87 17.25
CA ARG A 204 -31.22 0.33 16.14
C ARG A 204 -29.81 0.87 16.21
N GLU A 205 -28.86 -0.01 15.93
CA GLU A 205 -27.46 0.34 15.77
C GLU A 205 -27.13 0.49 14.28
N PHE A 206 -26.31 1.49 13.99
CA PHE A 206 -25.83 1.82 12.65
C PHE A 206 -24.30 1.85 12.65
N VAL A 207 -23.71 1.35 11.58
CA VAL A 207 -22.26 1.34 11.34
C VAL A 207 -21.95 2.29 10.19
N TYR A 208 -20.95 3.14 10.41
CA TYR A 208 -20.49 4.17 9.49
C TYR A 208 -19.03 3.95 9.12
N LEU A 209 -18.67 4.40 7.92
CA LEU A 209 -17.28 4.81 7.65
C LEU A 209 -16.97 6.09 8.44
N PRO A 210 -15.79 6.22 9.08
CA PRO A 210 -15.44 7.36 9.92
C PRO A 210 -15.60 8.71 9.21
N GLU A 211 -15.16 8.81 7.96
CA GLU A 211 -15.24 10.02 7.15
C GLU A 211 -16.68 10.43 6.84
N TYR A 212 -17.58 9.45 6.65
CA TYR A 212 -19.00 9.70 6.41
C TYR A 212 -19.71 10.15 7.68
N TYR A 213 -19.39 9.54 8.82
CA TYR A 213 -19.90 9.99 10.12
C TYR A 213 -19.44 11.42 10.45
N LEU A 214 -18.16 11.72 10.24
CA LEU A 214 -17.63 13.07 10.45
C LEU A 214 -18.29 14.09 9.53
N ALA A 215 -18.47 13.76 8.24
CA ALA A 215 -19.15 14.63 7.29
C ALA A 215 -20.61 14.88 7.68
N GLU A 216 -21.38 13.83 7.99
CA GLU A 216 -22.79 13.94 8.38
C GLU A 216 -22.96 14.80 9.64
N THR A 217 -22.18 14.51 10.68
CA THR A 217 -22.26 15.25 11.95
C THR A 217 -21.82 16.71 11.80
N TYR A 218 -20.81 16.97 10.97
CA TYR A 218 -20.36 18.33 10.67
C TYR A 218 -21.47 19.13 9.95
N ILE A 219 -22.06 18.58 8.90
CA ILE A 219 -23.14 19.22 8.14
C ILE A 219 -24.34 19.49 9.05
N ALA A 220 -24.77 18.49 9.82
CA ALA A 220 -25.88 18.62 10.76
C ALA A 220 -25.64 19.73 11.80
N LYS A 221 -24.43 19.81 12.37
CA LYS A 221 -24.03 20.87 13.32
C LYS A 221 -24.06 22.25 12.65
N LYS A 222 -23.57 22.38 11.42
CA LYS A 222 -23.58 23.66 10.69
C LYS A 222 -24.99 24.12 10.35
N LEU A 223 -25.86 23.22 9.90
CA LEU A 223 -27.28 23.54 9.65
C LEU A 223 -27.99 23.96 10.93
N ALA A 224 -27.79 23.24 12.03
CA ALA A 224 -28.35 23.59 13.32
C ALA A 224 -27.86 24.96 13.82
N PHE A 225 -26.59 25.29 13.59
CA PHE A 225 -26.04 26.61 13.90
C PHE A 225 -26.71 27.71 13.04
N MET A 226 -26.79 27.52 11.72
CA MET A 226 -27.39 28.50 10.81
C MET A 226 -28.86 28.79 11.14
N LEU A 227 -29.65 27.76 11.48
CA LEU A 227 -31.05 27.91 11.90
C LEU A 227 -31.20 28.71 13.19
N ARG A 228 -30.23 28.64 14.10
CA ARG A 228 -30.26 29.41 15.36
C ARG A 228 -29.88 30.88 15.14
N THR A 229 -28.94 31.16 14.23
CA THR A 229 -28.47 32.54 13.96
C THR A 229 -29.35 33.32 13.00
N SER A 230 -30.13 32.67 12.13
CA SER A 230 -31.06 33.34 11.21
C SER A 230 -32.43 33.67 11.84
N ALA A 231 -32.63 33.31 13.11
CA ALA A 231 -33.81 33.65 13.91
C ALA A 231 -33.58 34.84 14.87
N GLN A 232 -32.45 35.54 14.75
CA GLN A 232 -32.12 36.82 15.42
C GLN A 232 -32.00 37.93 14.39
#